data_AF-A0A210PWW4-F1
#
_entry.id   AF-A0A210PWW4-F1
#
_cell.length_a   1.000
_cell.length_b   1.000
_cell.length_c   1.000
_cell.angle_alpha   90.00
_cell.angle_beta   90.00
_cell.angle_gamma   90.00
#
_symmetry.space_group_name_H-M   'P 1'
#
loop_
_entity.id
_entity.type
_entity.pdbx_description
1 polymer ?
#
loop_
_entity_poly.entity_id
_entity_poly.type
_entity_poly.pdbx_seq_one_letter_code
_entity_poly.pdbx_strand_id
1 'polypeptide(L)'
;MTNFDENPEECEASSSLSEIGEYEEFIVEKDPLSTECHHCFSQPCVTGETYRQLWWETENKQQHARNHHCRKEVYKKFWVMLSHRQVWKYARYLQRKKQALEKYSHTRKLVWHKRDIMPNCVIQLVRRWYPNPDGVPYMGHLWN
;
A
#
# COMPACT_ATOMS: atom_id res chain seq x y z
N MET A 1 36.44 -56.24 -14.95
CA MET A 1 36.03 -55.76 -13.61
C MET A 1 35.32 -54.44 -13.87
N THR A 2 34.04 -54.53 -14.22
CA THR A 2 32.89 -54.15 -13.36
C THR A 2 32.94 -52.69 -12.94
N ASN A 3 31.94 -51.84 -13.11
CA ASN A 3 30.70 -51.79 -13.89
C ASN A 3 29.98 -50.54 -13.33
N PHE A 4 29.03 -50.03 -14.11
CA PHE A 4 27.91 -49.17 -13.70
C PHE A 4 28.15 -47.68 -13.46
N ASP A 5 27.72 -46.93 -14.48
CA ASP A 5 26.93 -45.72 -14.40
C ASP A 5 26.20 -45.51 -13.06
N GLU A 6 26.45 -44.37 -12.42
CA GLU A 6 25.52 -43.79 -11.45
C GLU A 6 24.95 -42.49 -12.03
N ASN A 7 23.75 -42.71 -12.56
CA ASN A 7 22.68 -41.81 -12.91
C ASN A 7 22.58 -40.57 -11.98
N PRO A 8 22.48 -39.33 -12.49
CA PRO A 8 22.03 -38.21 -11.67
C PRO A 8 20.52 -38.38 -11.45
N GLU A 9 20.16 -38.90 -10.27
CA GLU A 9 18.79 -38.88 -9.78
C GLU A 9 18.23 -37.46 -9.84
N GLU A 10 17.20 -37.33 -10.69
CA GLU A 10 16.19 -36.30 -10.62
C GLU A 10 15.62 -36.27 -9.20
N CYS A 11 16.07 -35.32 -8.39
CA CYS A 11 15.30 -34.91 -7.21
C CYS A 11 14.15 -34.01 -7.68
N GLU A 12 13.11 -34.66 -8.17
CA GLU A 12 11.77 -34.09 -8.21
C GLU A 12 11.39 -33.66 -6.80
N ALA A 13 11.50 -32.36 -6.51
CA ALA A 13 10.83 -31.76 -5.36
C ALA A 13 9.33 -31.63 -5.67
N SER A 14 8.67 -32.77 -5.90
CA SER A 14 7.25 -32.94 -5.66
C SER A 14 7.07 -33.06 -4.14
N SER A 15 6.96 -31.92 -3.48
CA SER A 15 6.40 -31.86 -2.14
C SER A 15 5.23 -30.89 -2.18
N SER A 16 4.06 -31.50 -2.20
CA SER A 16 2.75 -30.89 -2.09
C SER A 16 2.69 -29.89 -0.93
N LEU A 17 2.69 -28.60 -1.24
CA LEU A 17 2.31 -27.53 -0.29
C LEU A 17 0.77 -27.50 -0.12
N SER A 18 0.15 -28.66 0.04
CA SER A 18 -1.26 -28.79 0.39
C SER A 18 -1.36 -28.95 1.91
N GLU A 19 -1.13 -27.85 2.63
CA GLU A 19 -1.60 -27.59 4.00
C GLU A 19 -1.05 -26.25 4.49
N ILE A 20 -1.30 -25.18 3.73
CA ILE A 20 -1.24 -23.83 4.29
C ILE A 20 -2.59 -23.66 4.99
N GLY A 21 -2.62 -23.87 6.31
CA GLY A 21 -3.79 -23.59 7.13
C GLY A 21 -4.36 -22.21 6.79
N GLU A 22 -5.69 -22.08 6.80
CA GLU A 22 -6.38 -20.83 6.52
C GLU A 22 -5.81 -19.73 7.44
N TYR A 23 -4.93 -18.89 6.89
CA TYR A 23 -4.40 -17.75 7.62
C TYR A 23 -5.53 -16.73 7.71
N GLU A 24 -6.15 -16.64 8.88
CA GLU A 24 -7.13 -15.60 9.17
C GLU A 24 -6.47 -14.23 8.94
N GLU A 25 -7.07 -13.44 8.05
CA GLU A 25 -6.60 -12.09 7.78
C GLU A 25 -6.82 -11.23 9.03
N PHE A 26 -5.75 -10.63 9.56
CA PHE A 26 -5.87 -9.74 10.72
C PHE A 26 -6.67 -8.48 10.35
N ILE A 27 -7.86 -8.34 10.95
CA ILE A 27 -8.76 -7.23 10.71
C ILE A 27 -8.83 -6.31 11.93
N VAL A 28 -8.61 -5.02 11.71
CA VAL A 28 -8.83 -3.98 12.72
C VAL A 28 -10.27 -3.50 12.62
N GLU A 29 -11.03 -3.67 13.70
CA GLU A 29 -12.42 -3.25 13.79
C GLU A 29 -12.59 -1.72 13.73
N LYS A 30 -13.80 -1.28 13.35
CA LYS A 30 -14.15 0.13 13.28
C LYS A 30 -14.51 0.66 14.66
N ASP A 31 -14.16 1.91 14.93
CA ASP A 31 -14.63 2.61 16.13
C ASP A 31 -15.95 3.35 15.83
N PRO A 32 -17.11 2.89 16.38
CA PRO A 32 -18.41 3.46 16.06
C PRO A 32 -18.56 4.93 16.51
N LEU A 33 -17.74 5.41 17.43
CA LEU A 33 -17.78 6.79 17.93
C LEU A 33 -16.98 7.75 17.06
N SER A 34 -16.09 7.23 16.21
CA SER A 34 -15.27 8.06 15.33
C SER A 34 -15.99 8.39 14.01
N THR A 35 -15.67 9.54 13.40
CA THR A 35 -16.21 9.89 12.08
C THR A 35 -15.42 9.18 10.97
N GLU A 36 -16.14 8.63 9.98
CA GLU A 36 -15.52 8.03 8.80
C GLU A 36 -14.78 9.10 7.96
N CYS A 37 -13.56 8.78 7.54
CA CYS A 37 -12.81 9.64 6.64
C CYS A 37 -13.32 9.56 5.20
N HIS A 38 -13.70 10.67 4.59
CA HIS A 38 -14.14 10.72 3.20
C HIS A 38 -13.04 10.37 2.16
N HIS A 39 -11.77 10.35 2.57
CA HIS A 39 -10.65 9.97 1.71
C HIS A 39 -10.36 8.48 1.75
N CYS A 40 -10.12 7.91 2.93
CA CYS A 40 -9.73 6.51 3.09
C CYS A 40 -10.85 5.59 3.52
N PHE A 41 -12.08 6.11 3.73
CA PHE A 41 -13.27 5.36 4.15
C PHE A 41 -13.09 4.54 5.45
N SER A 42 -12.05 4.84 6.21
CA SER A 42 -11.75 4.18 7.47
C SER A 42 -12.36 4.99 8.61
N GLN A 43 -12.77 4.27 9.65
CA GLN A 43 -13.38 4.78 10.87
C GLN A 43 -12.66 4.13 12.07
N PRO A 44 -11.70 4.81 12.71
CA PRO A 44 -11.26 6.20 12.51
C PRO A 44 -10.38 6.36 11.26
N CYS A 45 -10.06 7.60 10.87
CA CYS A 45 -9.08 7.85 9.80
C CYS A 45 -7.71 7.22 10.13
N VAL A 46 -7.04 6.61 9.14
CA VAL A 46 -5.66 6.06 9.34
C VAL A 46 -4.63 7.15 9.64
N THR A 47 -4.95 8.42 9.35
CA THR A 47 -4.10 9.58 9.66
C THR A 47 -4.66 10.43 10.80
N GLY A 48 -5.60 9.91 11.60
CA GLY A 48 -6.09 10.61 12.78
C GLY A 48 -5.07 10.60 13.91
N GLU A 49 -4.84 11.76 14.55
CA GLU A 49 -3.83 11.94 15.61
C GLU A 49 -4.10 11.03 16.82
N THR A 50 -5.36 10.76 17.14
CA THR A 50 -5.78 9.85 18.22
C THR A 50 -5.21 8.44 18.09
N TYR A 51 -4.88 8.00 16.87
CA TYR A 51 -4.33 6.67 16.58
C TYR A 51 -2.95 6.76 15.92
N ARG A 52 -2.20 7.80 16.29
CA ARG A 52 -0.83 8.03 15.87
C ARG A 52 0.02 6.79 16.12
N GLN A 53 0.79 6.40 15.11
CA GLN A 53 1.69 5.25 15.20
C GLN A 53 3.07 5.68 15.65
N LEU A 54 3.81 4.77 16.31
CA LEU A 54 5.17 5.03 16.80
C LEU A 54 6.15 5.44 15.69
N TRP A 55 5.91 5.01 14.45
CA TRP A 55 6.76 5.34 13.31
C TRP A 55 6.42 6.68 12.64
N TRP A 56 5.42 7.42 13.13
CA TRP A 56 5.06 8.72 12.58
C TRP A 56 6.13 9.77 12.90
N GLU A 57 6.40 10.63 11.93
CA GLU A 57 7.32 11.75 12.12
C GLU A 57 6.70 12.79 13.06
N THR A 58 7.43 13.11 14.13
CA THR A 58 7.08 14.18 15.08
C THR A 58 7.22 15.56 14.45
N GLU A 59 8.21 15.73 13.57
CA GLU A 59 8.50 16.98 12.89
C GLU A 59 8.67 16.77 11.38
N ASN A 60 8.26 17.77 10.60
CA ASN A 60 8.46 17.74 9.15
C ASN A 60 9.96 17.83 8.83
N LYS A 61 10.41 17.00 7.89
CA LYS A 61 11.79 17.08 7.38
C LYS A 61 11.95 18.28 6.46
N GLN A 62 13.18 18.78 6.38
CA GLN A 62 13.56 19.75 5.37
C GLN A 62 13.38 19.17 3.96
N GLN A 63 13.18 20.05 2.98
CA GLN A 63 13.06 19.66 1.58
C GLN A 63 14.35 18.99 1.09
N HIS A 64 14.23 17.81 0.47
CA HIS A 64 15.40 17.07 0.02
C HIS A 64 15.06 16.08 -1.09
N ALA A 65 15.97 15.87 -2.05
CA ALA A 65 15.73 14.93 -3.17
C ALA A 65 15.55 13.47 -2.70
N ARG A 66 16.20 13.08 -1.61
CA ARG A 66 16.07 11.73 -1.01
C ARG A 66 14.75 11.50 -0.29
N ASN A 67 13.96 12.55 -0.01
CA ASN A 67 12.67 12.42 0.68
C ASN A 67 11.71 11.47 -0.06
N HIS A 68 11.86 11.30 -1.37
CA HIS A 68 11.06 10.35 -2.12
C HIS A 68 11.24 8.88 -1.68
N HIS A 69 12.42 8.49 -1.17
CA HIS A 69 12.65 7.17 -0.60
C HIS A 69 11.89 7.02 0.73
N CYS A 70 12.00 8.00 1.62
CA CYS A 70 11.28 8.02 2.90
C CYS A 70 9.77 7.93 2.68
N ARG A 71 9.23 8.71 1.73
CA ARG A 71 7.81 8.64 1.37
C ARG A 71 7.38 7.24 0.95
N LYS A 72 8.17 6.55 0.12
CA LYS A 72 7.85 5.18 -0.33
C LYS A 72 7.72 4.21 0.86
N GLU A 73 8.64 4.28 1.81
CA GLU A 73 8.59 3.39 2.99
C GLU A 73 7.40 3.71 3.88
N VAL A 74 7.08 4.99 4.08
CA VAL A 74 5.90 5.38 4.86
C VAL A 74 4.59 5.03 4.15
N TYR A 75 4.52 5.15 2.83
CA TYR A 75 3.36 4.70 2.05
C TYR A 75 3.13 3.19 2.17
N LYS A 76 4.19 2.37 2.22
CA LYS A 76 4.03 0.92 2.47
C LYS A 76 3.40 0.65 3.84
N LYS A 77 3.84 1.36 4.89
CA LYS A 77 3.27 1.21 6.24
C LYS A 77 1.78 1.57 6.28
N PHE A 78 1.40 2.70 5.67
CA PHE A 78 -0.01 3.06 5.54
C PHE A 78 -0.78 2.08 4.65
N TRP A 79 -0.15 1.52 3.62
CA TRP A 79 -0.80 0.54 2.77
C TRP A 79 -1.21 -0.70 3.58
N VAL A 80 -0.30 -1.21 4.42
CA VAL A 80 -0.58 -2.33 5.34
C VAL A 80 -1.71 -1.98 6.32
N MET A 81 -1.70 -0.78 6.91
CA MET A 81 -2.79 -0.36 7.80
C MET A 81 -4.15 -0.36 7.12
N LEU A 82 -4.22 0.10 5.87
CA LEU A 82 -5.47 0.11 5.10
C LEU A 82 -5.90 -1.30 4.68
N SER A 83 -4.95 -2.22 4.45
CA SER A 83 -5.23 -3.64 4.23
C SER A 83 -5.86 -4.28 5.47
N HIS A 84 -5.29 -4.07 6.66
CA HIS A 84 -5.87 -4.59 7.91
C HIS A 84 -7.26 -3.99 8.21
N ARG A 85 -7.62 -2.85 7.61
CA ARG A 85 -8.95 -2.24 7.74
C ARG A 85 -9.89 -2.59 6.57
N GLN A 86 -9.46 -3.49 5.69
CA GLN A 86 -10.20 -3.95 4.51
C GLN A 86 -10.60 -2.84 3.52
N VAL A 87 -9.97 -1.66 3.61
CA VAL A 87 -10.36 -0.48 2.81
C VAL A 87 -10.25 -0.77 1.31
N TRP A 88 -9.25 -1.55 0.90
CA TRP A 88 -9.02 -1.92 -0.49
C TRP A 88 -10.13 -2.76 -1.11
N LYS A 89 -10.93 -3.44 -0.27
CA LYS A 89 -12.06 -4.27 -0.69
C LYS A 89 -13.39 -3.51 -0.66
N TYR A 90 -13.43 -2.29 -0.14
CA TYR A 90 -14.68 -1.53 -0.05
C TYR A 90 -15.19 -1.13 -1.45
N ALA A 91 -16.47 -1.38 -1.72
CA ALA A 91 -17.10 -1.04 -3.01
C ALA A 91 -16.91 0.45 -3.39
N ARG A 92 -17.03 1.36 -2.42
CA ARG A 92 -16.80 2.80 -2.62
C ARG A 92 -15.35 3.13 -3.01
N TYR A 93 -14.37 2.43 -2.41
CA TYR A 93 -12.97 2.57 -2.80
C TYR A 93 -12.73 2.06 -4.22
N LEU A 94 -13.25 0.88 -4.56
CA LEU A 94 -13.13 0.29 -5.89
C LEU A 94 -13.75 1.19 -6.97
N GLN A 95 -14.91 1.78 -6.69
CA GLN A 95 -15.56 2.75 -7.58
C GLN A 95 -14.68 3.99 -7.81
N ARG A 96 -14.12 4.57 -6.74
CA ARG A 96 -13.25 5.74 -6.85
C ARG A 96 -11.94 5.42 -7.57
N LYS A 97 -11.37 4.24 -7.32
CA LYS A 97 -10.19 3.72 -8.03
C LYS A 97 -10.48 3.59 -9.53
N LYS A 98 -11.63 3.03 -9.92
CA LYS A 98 -12.06 2.93 -11.31
C LYS A 98 -12.15 4.31 -11.97
N GLN A 99 -12.85 5.26 -11.36
CA GLN A 99 -12.99 6.63 -11.86
C GLN A 99 -11.63 7.33 -12.04
N ALA A 100 -10.72 7.16 -11.07
CA ALA A 100 -9.38 7.71 -11.16
C ALA A 100 -8.63 7.11 -12.36
N LEU A 101 -8.64 5.79 -12.54
CA LEU A 101 -7.96 5.14 -13.67
C LEU A 101 -8.56 5.55 -15.03
N GLU A 102 -9.88 5.68 -15.13
CA GLU A 102 -10.56 6.13 -16.36
C GLU A 102 -10.10 7.52 -16.78
N LYS A 103 -9.99 8.47 -15.84
CA LYS A 103 -9.51 9.85 -16.12
C LYS A 103 -8.11 9.88 -16.73
N TYR A 104 -7.25 8.92 -16.40
CA TYR A 104 -5.87 8.86 -16.85
C TYR A 104 -5.62 7.89 -18.02
N SER A 105 -6.66 7.22 -18.50
CA SER A 105 -6.56 6.24 -19.58
C SER A 105 -6.07 6.79 -20.92
N HIS A 106 -6.25 8.10 -21.15
CA HIS A 106 -5.89 8.75 -22.41
C HIS A 106 -4.45 9.32 -22.43
N THR A 107 -3.77 9.41 -21.27
CA THR A 107 -2.50 10.18 -21.16
C THR A 107 -1.26 9.34 -20.87
N ARG A 108 -1.39 8.07 -20.49
CA ARG A 108 -0.26 7.15 -20.28
C ARG A 108 -0.66 5.74 -20.70
N LYS A 109 0.31 4.92 -21.14
CA LYS A 109 0.19 3.46 -21.14
C LYS A 109 -0.17 3.05 -19.72
N LEU A 110 -1.46 2.94 -19.44
CA LEU A 110 -1.97 2.48 -18.16
C LEU A 110 -1.38 1.09 -17.98
N VAL A 111 -0.48 0.95 -17.01
CA VAL A 111 -0.27 -0.35 -16.36
C VAL A 111 -1.55 -0.57 -15.56
N TRP A 112 -2.61 -0.90 -16.29
CA TRP A 112 -3.85 -1.41 -15.76
C TRP A 112 -3.45 -2.68 -14.99
N HIS A 113 -4.10 -2.93 -13.86
CA HIS A 113 -3.92 -4.13 -13.03
C HIS A 113 -2.65 -4.13 -12.16
N LYS A 114 -2.77 -3.69 -10.90
CA LYS A 114 -2.33 -4.38 -9.66
C LYS A 114 -2.23 -3.43 -8.46
N ARG A 115 -1.85 -2.18 -8.67
CA ARG A 115 -1.54 -1.28 -7.54
C ARG A 115 -2.78 -0.58 -7.01
N ASP A 116 -2.83 -0.45 -5.69
CA ASP A 116 -3.79 0.41 -4.99
C ASP A 116 -3.41 1.88 -5.12
N ILE A 117 -4.42 2.73 -5.08
CA ILE A 117 -4.24 4.17 -5.12
C ILE A 117 -4.37 4.68 -3.69
N MET A 118 -3.29 5.24 -3.16
CA MET A 118 -3.24 5.73 -1.79
C MET A 118 -4.24 6.89 -1.59
N PRO A 119 -5.04 6.90 -0.50
CA PRO A 119 -5.97 7.99 -0.21
C PRO A 119 -5.30 9.34 0.06
N ASN A 120 -6.00 10.44 -0.25
CA ASN A 120 -5.49 11.80 -0.07
C ASN A 120 -5.07 12.16 1.36
N CYS A 121 -5.78 11.68 2.38
CA CYS A 121 -5.39 11.93 3.77
C CYS A 121 -3.95 11.44 4.06
N VAL A 122 -3.58 10.26 3.54
CA VAL A 122 -2.23 9.71 3.65
C VAL A 122 -1.25 10.48 2.77
N ILE A 123 -1.62 10.78 1.51
CA ILE A 123 -0.75 11.51 0.59
C ILE A 123 -0.35 12.86 1.18
N GLN A 124 -1.31 13.64 1.66
CA GLN A 124 -1.08 14.97 2.20
C GLN A 124 -0.20 14.93 3.45
N LEU A 125 -0.47 14.01 4.39
CA LEU A 125 0.32 13.86 5.61
C LEU A 125 1.77 13.49 5.29
N VAL A 126 1.98 12.48 4.46
CA VAL A 126 3.33 11.99 4.12
C VAL A 126 4.13 13.02 3.31
N ARG A 127 3.47 13.78 2.43
CA ARG A 127 4.12 14.87 1.67
C ARG A 127 4.47 16.06 2.57
N ARG A 128 3.69 16.31 3.62
CA ARG A 128 4.00 17.31 4.65
C ARG A 128 5.24 16.89 5.45
N TRP A 129 5.33 15.61 5.84
CA TRP A 129 6.51 15.10 6.56
C TRP A 129 7.78 15.09 5.70
N TYR A 130 7.66 14.78 4.40
CA TYR A 130 8.80 14.62 3.50
C TYR A 130 8.59 15.41 2.20
N PRO A 131 8.75 16.74 2.24
CA PRO A 131 8.48 17.58 1.09
C PRO A 131 9.47 17.34 -0.05
N ASN A 132 9.04 17.61 -1.28
CA ASN A 132 9.96 17.72 -2.42
C ASN A 132 10.74 19.04 -2.33
N PRO A 133 11.92 19.12 -2.98
CA PRO A 133 12.54 20.41 -3.28
C PRO A 133 11.62 21.33 -4.08
N ASP A 134 11.76 22.64 -3.86
CA ASP A 134 11.05 23.66 -4.61
C ASP A 134 11.20 23.46 -6.12
N GLY A 135 10.11 23.67 -6.86
CA GLY A 135 10.06 23.45 -8.31
C GLY A 135 10.00 21.98 -8.76
N VAL A 136 10.12 21.00 -7.85
CA VAL A 136 10.06 19.58 -8.20
C VAL A 136 8.65 19.00 -7.97
N PRO A 137 7.89 18.69 -9.02
CA PRO A 137 6.53 18.16 -8.89
C PRO A 137 6.51 16.74 -8.30
N TYR A 138 5.47 16.42 -7.52
CA TYR A 138 5.23 15.05 -7.06
C TYR A 138 4.71 14.18 -8.20
N MET A 139 5.28 12.97 -8.33
CA MET A 139 4.91 12.02 -9.39
C MET A 139 4.12 10.82 -8.86
N GLY A 140 3.35 10.20 -9.76
CA GLY A 140 2.86 8.82 -9.60
C GLY A 140 1.63 8.62 -8.72
N HIS A 141 0.89 9.68 -8.37
CA HIS A 141 -0.33 9.55 -7.57
C HIS A 141 -1.53 10.02 -8.40
N LEU A 142 -2.54 9.17 -8.51
CA LEU A 142 -3.73 9.38 -9.36
C LEU A 142 -4.97 9.77 -8.54
N TRP A 143 -4.85 9.86 -7.22
CA TRP A 143 -5.96 10.22 -6.34
C TRP A 143 -6.17 11.73 -6.39
N ASN A 144 -7.29 12.16 -6.97
CA ASN A 144 -7.77 13.54 -6.94
C ASN A 144 -9.11 13.60 -6.19
#